data_AF-A0A957CN77-F1
#
_entry.id   AF-A0A957CN77-F1
#
_cell.length_a   1.000
_cell.length_b   1.000
_cell.length_c   1.000
_cell.angle_alpha   90.00
_cell.angle_beta   90.00
_cell.angle_gamma   90.00
#
_symmetry.space_group_name_H-M   'P 1'
#
loop_
_entity.id
_entity.type
_entity.pdbx_description
1 polymer ?
#
loop_
_entity_poly.entity_id
_entity_poly.type
_entity_poly.pdbx_seq_one_letter_code
_entity_poly.pdbx_strand_id
1 'polypeptide(L)'
;MRERIQQFGGFLAGMIIPNIGAFIAWGLITAFFIPTGWTPSEKFSELVGPMINYLLPILIGYTGGKMVHGVRGGVVGATATMGVVVGADIPMFMGAMIMGPLGGWSIKKIDEVLEDKIPVGFEMLINNFSAGILAVILVLFGNIVIGPIVTAFSNAAGSLVNAMISARLLPLAAIIIEPAKVLFLNNALNHGVLSP
;
A
#
# COMPACT_ATOMS: atom_id res chain seq x y z
N MET A 1 6.10 8.97 24.65
CA MET A 1 5.74 9.45 23.29
C MET A 1 6.74 8.93 22.24
N ARG A 2 8.05 9.08 22.44
CA ARG A 2 9.11 8.57 21.55
C ARG A 2 8.99 7.07 21.24
N GLU A 3 8.75 6.24 22.26
CA GLU A 3 8.59 4.78 22.09
C GLU A 3 7.40 4.39 21.22
N ARG A 4 6.24 5.03 21.38
CA ARG A 4 5.05 4.77 20.54
C ARG A 4 5.28 5.14 19.08
N ILE A 5 5.99 6.24 18.83
CA ILE A 5 6.38 6.66 17.48
C ILE A 5 7.36 5.67 16.87
N GLN A 6 8.33 5.19 17.65
CA GLN A 6 9.28 4.16 17.20
C GLN A 6 8.60 2.82 16.93
N GLN A 7 7.65 2.40 17.76
CA GLN A 7 6.86 1.18 17.54
C GLN A 7 6.00 1.28 16.29
N PHE A 8 5.34 2.42 16.08
CA PHE A 8 4.54 2.67 14.87
C PHE A 8 5.41 2.69 13.61
N GLY A 9 6.55 3.39 13.64
CA GLY A 9 7.52 3.38 12.53
C GLY A 9 8.10 1.99 12.27
N GLY A 10 8.42 1.24 13.31
CA GLY A 10 8.88 -0.15 13.19
C GLY A 10 7.82 -1.08 12.60
N PHE A 11 6.54 -0.88 12.94
CA PHE A 11 5.43 -1.62 12.34
C PHE A 11 5.31 -1.32 10.84
N LEU A 12 5.28 -0.04 10.45
CA LEU A 12 5.23 0.36 9.03
C LEU A 12 6.43 -0.15 8.23
N ALA A 13 7.64 -0.07 8.81
CA ALA A 13 8.84 -0.63 8.20
C ALA A 13 8.72 -2.16 8.04
N GLY A 14 8.16 -2.85 9.04
CA GLY A 14 7.88 -4.28 9.01
C GLY A 14 6.92 -4.71 7.89
N MET A 15 6.10 -3.80 7.37
CA MET A 15 5.24 -4.06 6.21
C MET A 15 6.00 -3.99 4.87
N ILE A 16 7.07 -3.19 4.80
CA ILE A 16 7.82 -2.95 3.57
C ILE A 16 9.02 -3.89 3.46
N ILE A 17 9.79 -4.06 4.54
CA ILE A 17 11.09 -4.76 4.53
C ILE A 17 11.00 -6.19 3.98
N PRO A 18 10.00 -7.03 4.37
CA PRO A 18 9.87 -8.38 3.82
C PRO A 18 9.63 -8.41 2.30
N ASN A 19 9.18 -7.29 1.72
CA ASN A 19 8.84 -7.15 0.32
C ASN A 19 9.97 -6.53 -0.52
N ILE A 20 11.13 -6.21 0.06
CA ILE A 20 12.27 -5.57 -0.63
C ILE A 20 12.68 -6.30 -1.92
N GLY A 21 12.60 -7.64 -1.95
CA GLY A 21 12.89 -8.41 -3.17
C GLY A 21 12.02 -8.00 -4.36
N ALA A 22 10.73 -7.72 -4.15
CA ALA A 22 9.83 -7.23 -5.20
C ALA A 22 10.15 -5.80 -5.62
N PHE A 23 10.53 -4.93 -4.67
CA PHE A 23 11.01 -3.57 -4.97
C PHE A 23 12.28 -3.59 -5.81
N ILE A 24 13.23 -4.47 -5.50
CA ILE A 24 14.47 -4.64 -6.27
C ILE A 24 14.15 -5.16 -7.67
N ALA A 25 13.28 -6.17 -7.80
CA ALA A 25 12.89 -6.68 -9.11
C ALA A 25 12.24 -5.60 -9.98
N TRP A 26 11.32 -4.82 -9.41
CA TRP A 26 10.72 -3.66 -10.09
C TRP A 26 11.78 -2.62 -10.48
N GLY A 27 12.72 -2.30 -9.57
CA GLY A 27 13.79 -1.35 -9.82
C GLY A 27 14.75 -1.79 -10.93
N LEU A 28 15.08 -3.08 -10.99
CA LEU A 28 15.89 -3.66 -12.07
C LEU A 28 15.14 -3.61 -13.41
N ILE A 29 13.87 -4.01 -13.44
CA ILE A 29 13.06 -3.92 -14.67
C ILE A 29 13.00 -2.46 -15.16
N THR A 30 12.82 -1.52 -14.24
CA THR A 30 12.82 -0.09 -14.54
C THR A 30 14.18 0.37 -15.09
N ALA A 31 15.29 -0.01 -14.44
CA ALA A 31 16.63 0.40 -14.85
C ALA A 31 17.04 -0.15 -16.24
N PHE A 32 16.60 -1.36 -16.58
CA PHE A 32 16.95 -1.98 -17.86
C PHE A 32 16.01 -1.56 -18.99
N PHE A 33 14.70 -1.62 -18.80
CA PHE A 33 13.77 -1.73 -19.94
C PHE A 33 12.95 -0.49 -20.27
N ILE A 34 12.93 0.54 -19.41
CA ILE A 34 12.29 1.82 -19.77
C ILE A 34 13.04 2.49 -20.93
N PRO A 35 12.45 3.50 -21.60
CA PRO A 35 13.10 4.18 -22.74
C PRO A 35 14.49 4.75 -22.44
N THR A 36 14.72 5.19 -21.20
CA THR A 36 16.01 5.72 -20.72
C THR A 36 16.87 4.67 -20.01
N GLY A 37 16.49 3.40 -20.06
CA GLY A 37 17.18 2.29 -19.40
C GLY A 37 18.41 1.80 -20.17
N TRP A 38 19.13 0.85 -19.58
CA TRP A 38 20.35 0.27 -20.19
C TRP A 38 20.08 -0.57 -21.45
N THR A 39 18.96 -1.29 -21.48
CA THR A 39 18.55 -2.12 -22.63
C THR A 39 17.04 -1.92 -22.88
N PRO A 40 16.62 -0.78 -23.43
CA PRO A 40 15.21 -0.43 -23.56
C PRO A 40 14.38 -1.47 -24.31
N SER A 41 13.17 -1.75 -23.82
CA SER A 41 12.23 -2.66 -24.46
C SER A 41 10.81 -2.26 -24.11
N GLU A 42 10.02 -1.85 -25.12
CA GLU A 42 8.62 -1.45 -24.94
C GLU A 42 7.83 -2.56 -24.23
N LYS A 43 7.94 -3.80 -24.71
CA LYS A 43 7.26 -4.97 -24.14
C LYS A 43 7.56 -5.20 -22.65
N PHE A 44 8.82 -5.04 -22.22
CA PHE A 44 9.19 -5.25 -20.81
C PHE A 44 8.95 -4.01 -19.95
N SER A 45 8.98 -2.82 -20.53
CA SER A 45 8.66 -1.57 -19.83
C SER A 45 7.21 -1.54 -19.33
N GLU A 46 6.29 -2.23 -20.04
CA GLU A 46 4.90 -2.38 -19.63
C GLU A 46 4.72 -3.05 -18.26
N LEU A 47 5.72 -3.78 -17.76
CA LEU A 47 5.68 -4.41 -16.43
C LEU A 47 5.83 -3.39 -15.29
N VAL A 48 6.49 -2.25 -15.54
CA VAL A 48 6.82 -1.25 -14.51
C VAL A 48 5.56 -0.71 -13.84
N GLY A 49 4.55 -0.35 -14.65
CA GLY A 49 3.29 0.24 -14.18
C GLY A 49 2.49 -0.72 -13.30
N PRO A 50 2.15 -1.94 -13.75
CA PRO A 50 1.41 -2.89 -12.95
C PRO A 50 2.12 -3.30 -11.67
N MET A 51 3.45 -3.39 -11.69
CA MET A 51 4.22 -3.72 -10.49
C MET A 51 4.12 -2.63 -9.42
N ILE A 52 4.33 -1.36 -9.79
CA ILE A 52 4.26 -0.25 -8.82
C ILE A 52 2.84 0.07 -8.36
N ASN A 53 1.85 -0.02 -9.27
CA ASN A 53 0.47 0.36 -8.97
C ASN A 53 -0.29 -0.76 -8.26
N TYR A 54 -0.04 -2.03 -8.57
CA TYR A 54 -0.80 -3.16 -8.01
C TYR A 54 0.07 -4.04 -7.12
N LEU A 55 1.13 -4.65 -7.66
CA LEU A 55 1.87 -5.70 -6.96
C LEU A 55 2.46 -5.20 -5.63
N LEU A 56 3.19 -4.10 -5.65
CA LEU A 56 3.90 -3.62 -4.46
C LEU A 56 2.93 -3.17 -3.35
N PRO A 57 1.86 -2.38 -3.63
CA PRO A 57 0.85 -2.08 -2.62
C PRO A 57 0.17 -3.33 -2.06
N ILE A 58 -0.24 -4.29 -2.91
CA ILE A 58 -0.88 -5.53 -2.45
C ILE A 58 0.03 -6.32 -1.52
N LEU A 59 1.32 -6.44 -1.84
CA LEU A 59 2.30 -7.11 -0.99
C LEU A 59 2.47 -6.43 0.37
N ILE A 60 2.45 -5.10 0.40
CA ILE A 60 2.46 -4.33 1.66
C ILE A 60 1.18 -4.61 2.46
N GLY A 61 0.02 -4.59 1.81
CA GLY A 61 -1.26 -4.92 2.41
C GLY A 61 -1.30 -6.33 2.99
N TYR A 62 -0.78 -7.31 2.23
CA TYR A 62 -0.63 -8.69 2.67
C TYR A 62 0.26 -8.79 3.91
N THR A 63 1.44 -8.17 3.89
CA THR A 63 2.36 -8.22 5.03
C THR A 63 1.75 -7.54 6.26
N GLY A 64 1.09 -6.39 6.10
CA GLY A 64 0.39 -5.71 7.19
C GLY A 64 -0.72 -6.55 7.81
N GLY A 65 -1.57 -7.17 6.99
CA GLY A 65 -2.59 -8.09 7.47
C GLY A 65 -1.99 -9.32 8.15
N LYS A 66 -0.88 -9.83 7.60
CA LYS A 66 -0.18 -11.01 8.13
C LYS A 66 0.46 -10.76 9.49
N MET A 67 1.00 -9.56 9.70
CA MET A 67 1.53 -9.14 11.00
C MET A 67 0.45 -9.09 12.09
N VAL A 68 -0.83 -8.92 11.72
CA VAL A 68 -1.94 -8.85 12.66
C VAL A 68 -2.58 -10.22 12.93
N HIS A 69 -2.84 -11.01 11.88
CA HIS A 69 -3.57 -12.29 12.00
C HIS A 69 -3.09 -13.39 11.04
N GLY A 70 -1.77 -13.53 10.90
CA GLY A 70 -1.15 -14.62 10.15
C GLY A 70 -1.60 -14.68 8.69
N VAL A 71 -1.59 -15.88 8.09
CA VAL A 71 -1.87 -16.01 6.65
C VAL A 71 -3.28 -15.53 6.29
N ARG A 72 -4.30 -15.83 7.13
CA ARG A 72 -5.69 -15.38 6.88
C ARG A 72 -5.79 -13.86 6.89
N GLY A 73 -5.19 -13.21 7.89
CA GLY A 73 -5.10 -11.75 7.95
C GLY A 73 -4.39 -11.16 6.73
N GLY A 74 -3.32 -11.82 6.27
CA GLY A 74 -2.61 -11.40 5.07
C GLY A 74 -3.47 -11.46 3.80
N VAL A 75 -4.19 -12.57 3.59
CA VAL A 75 -5.08 -12.71 2.42
C VAL A 75 -6.17 -11.64 2.45
N VAL A 76 -6.87 -11.47 3.59
CA VAL A 76 -7.93 -10.45 3.71
C VAL A 76 -7.36 -9.02 3.55
N GLY A 77 -6.20 -8.74 4.14
CA GLY A 77 -5.52 -7.44 4.00
C GLY A 77 -5.08 -7.13 2.58
N ALA A 78 -4.58 -8.14 1.85
CA ALA A 78 -4.24 -8.03 0.42
C ALA A 78 -5.48 -7.75 -0.42
N THR A 79 -6.57 -8.49 -0.19
CA THR A 79 -7.83 -8.26 -0.89
C THR A 79 -8.39 -6.88 -0.59
N ALA A 80 -8.44 -6.47 0.68
CA ALA A 80 -8.88 -5.14 1.08
C ALA A 80 -8.06 -4.01 0.44
N THR A 81 -6.76 -4.25 0.23
CA THR A 81 -5.86 -3.30 -0.45
C THR A 81 -6.24 -3.10 -1.92
N MET A 82 -6.83 -4.08 -2.60
CA MET A 82 -7.35 -3.83 -3.95
C MET A 82 -8.45 -2.79 -3.98
N GLY A 83 -9.25 -2.66 -2.91
CA GLY A 83 -10.26 -1.62 -2.81
C GLY A 83 -9.70 -0.21 -2.99
N VAL A 84 -8.53 0.07 -2.39
CA VAL A 84 -7.89 1.39 -2.49
C VAL A 84 -7.05 1.57 -3.75
N VAL A 85 -6.51 0.48 -4.30
CA VAL A 85 -5.64 0.53 -5.48
C VAL A 85 -6.44 0.72 -6.77
N VAL A 86 -7.59 0.05 -6.92
CA VAL A 86 -8.39 0.14 -8.16
C VAL A 86 -8.98 1.53 -8.33
N GLY A 87 -8.72 2.15 -9.48
CA GLY A 87 -9.22 3.48 -9.82
C GLY A 87 -8.38 4.64 -9.25
N ALA A 88 -7.22 4.34 -8.67
CA ALA A 88 -6.26 5.34 -8.23
C ALA A 88 -5.21 5.61 -9.31
N ASP A 89 -4.91 6.89 -9.56
CA ASP A 89 -3.85 7.31 -10.49
C ASP A 89 -2.45 7.31 -9.86
N ILE A 90 -2.37 7.05 -8.55
CA ILE A 90 -1.12 7.03 -7.78
C ILE A 90 -0.92 5.66 -7.10
N PRO A 91 0.33 5.17 -6.96
CA PRO A 91 0.63 4.01 -6.13
C PRO A 91 0.12 4.15 -4.69
N MET A 92 -0.83 3.29 -4.32
CA MET A 92 -1.57 3.35 -3.05
C MET A 92 -0.83 2.68 -1.88
N PHE A 93 0.44 3.00 -1.68
CA PHE A 93 1.25 2.46 -0.57
C PHE A 93 0.68 2.83 0.80
N MET A 94 0.30 4.09 1.00
CA MET A 94 -0.34 4.53 2.24
C MET A 94 -1.71 3.87 2.45
N GLY A 95 -2.49 3.72 1.37
CA GLY A 95 -3.75 2.98 1.39
C GLY A 95 -3.54 1.53 1.82
N ALA A 96 -2.53 0.84 1.29
CA ALA A 96 -2.16 -0.51 1.68
C ALA A 96 -1.70 -0.60 3.16
N MET A 97 -0.95 0.40 3.64
CA MET A 97 -0.52 0.47 5.04
C MET A 97 -1.68 0.61 6.03
N ILE A 98 -2.81 1.17 5.59
CA ILE A 98 -4.03 1.30 6.37
C ILE A 98 -4.88 0.03 6.22
N MET A 99 -5.18 -0.35 4.99
CA MET A 99 -6.12 -1.45 4.69
C MET A 99 -5.58 -2.83 5.06
N GLY A 100 -4.27 -3.06 4.96
CA GLY A 100 -3.65 -4.34 5.33
C GLY A 100 -3.91 -4.72 6.78
N PRO A 101 -3.42 -3.92 7.76
CA PRO A 101 -3.67 -4.15 9.18
C PRO A 101 -5.15 -4.09 9.54
N LEU A 102 -5.95 -3.21 8.91
CA LEU A 102 -7.39 -3.15 9.12
C LEU A 102 -8.08 -4.46 8.73
N GLY A 103 -7.71 -5.04 7.58
CA GLY A 103 -8.22 -6.32 7.13
C GLY A 103 -7.82 -7.46 8.05
N GLY A 104 -6.55 -7.51 8.46
CA GLY A 104 -6.05 -8.48 9.43
C GLY A 104 -6.75 -8.38 10.79
N TRP A 105 -6.97 -7.17 11.29
CA TRP A 105 -7.66 -6.93 12.55
C TRP A 105 -9.14 -7.31 12.48
N SER A 106 -9.80 -6.98 11.36
CA SER A 106 -11.23 -7.28 11.17
C SER A 106 -11.47 -8.79 11.13
N ILE A 107 -10.65 -9.55 10.40
CA ILE A 107 -10.82 -11.01 10.34
C ILE A 107 -10.45 -11.66 11.68
N LYS A 108 -9.44 -11.14 12.38
CA LYS A 108 -9.12 -11.59 13.74
C LYS A 108 -10.32 -11.50 14.67
N LYS A 109 -11.05 -10.38 14.63
CA LYS A 109 -12.24 -10.17 15.45
C LYS A 109 -13.40 -11.09 15.08
N ILE A 110 -13.55 -11.40 13.79
CA ILE A 110 -14.55 -12.37 13.35
C ILE A 110 -14.18 -13.78 13.84
N ASP A 111 -12.93 -14.18 13.68
CA ASP A 111 -12.45 -15.49 14.11
C ASP A 111 -12.62 -15.69 15.62
N GLU A 112 -12.22 -14.71 16.44
CA GLU A 112 -12.40 -14.72 17.90
C GLU A 112 -13.87 -14.95 18.33
N VAL A 113 -14.85 -14.57 17.49
CA VAL A 113 -16.29 -14.73 17.79
C VAL A 113 -16.86 -16.04 17.24
N LEU A 114 -16.27 -16.57 16.17
CA LEU A 114 -16.77 -17.75 15.46
C LEU A 114 -16.09 -19.05 15.89
N GLU A 115 -14.83 -19.01 16.35
CA GLU A 115 -14.00 -20.20 16.60
C GLU A 115 -14.71 -21.25 17.50
N ASP A 116 -15.29 -20.82 18.62
CA ASP A 116 -16.00 -21.70 19.55
C ASP A 116 -17.39 -22.16 19.06
N LYS A 117 -17.87 -21.63 17.93
CA LYS A 117 -19.21 -21.87 17.39
C LYS A 117 -19.20 -22.72 16.12
N ILE A 118 -18.03 -23.09 15.63
CA ILE A 118 -17.87 -23.83 14.38
C ILE A 118 -18.06 -25.33 14.64
N PRO A 119 -19.01 -25.99 13.96
CA PRO A 119 -19.12 -27.45 14.02
C PRO A 119 -17.91 -28.13 13.37
N VAL A 120 -17.48 -29.25 13.96
CA VAL A 120 -16.39 -30.07 13.43
C VAL A 120 -16.70 -30.49 11.99
N GLY A 121 -15.71 -30.33 11.10
CA GLY A 121 -15.84 -30.63 9.67
C GLY A 121 -16.38 -29.47 8.81
N PHE A 122 -16.91 -28.40 9.41
CA PHE A 122 -17.32 -27.17 8.71
C PHE A 122 -16.28 -26.04 8.79
N GLU A 123 -15.18 -26.24 9.50
CA GLU A 123 -14.14 -25.24 9.75
C GLU A 123 -13.64 -24.56 8.47
N MET A 124 -13.20 -25.34 7.47
CA MET A 124 -12.70 -24.74 6.22
C MET A 124 -13.80 -23.96 5.48
N LEU A 125 -15.05 -24.42 5.52
CA LEU A 125 -16.15 -23.74 4.86
C LEU A 125 -16.40 -22.38 5.52
N ILE A 126 -16.62 -22.37 6.84
CA ILE A 126 -16.93 -21.15 7.59
C ILE A 126 -15.74 -20.20 7.55
N ASN A 127 -14.51 -20.71 7.65
CA ASN A 127 -13.30 -19.89 7.64
C ASN A 127 -13.07 -19.19 6.28
N ASN A 128 -13.32 -19.88 5.17
CA ASN A 128 -13.18 -19.29 3.84
C ASN A 128 -14.34 -18.33 3.51
N PHE A 129 -15.58 -18.69 3.85
CA PHE A 129 -16.74 -17.82 3.60
C PHE A 129 -16.71 -16.55 4.43
N SER A 130 -16.38 -16.63 5.72
CA SER A 130 -16.25 -15.45 6.59
C SER A 130 -15.17 -14.49 6.09
N ALA A 131 -14.00 -15.02 5.71
CA ALA A 131 -12.92 -14.22 5.12
C ALA A 131 -13.34 -13.58 3.79
N GLY A 132 -14.02 -14.34 2.92
CA GLY A 132 -14.50 -13.83 1.63
C GLY A 132 -15.54 -12.72 1.77
N ILE A 133 -16.56 -12.91 2.61
CA ILE A 133 -17.61 -11.91 2.86
C ILE A 133 -17.01 -10.64 3.45
N LEU A 134 -16.14 -10.77 4.47
CA LEU A 134 -15.46 -9.62 5.05
C LEU A 134 -14.58 -8.91 4.01
N ALA A 135 -13.83 -9.66 3.19
CA ALA A 135 -12.97 -9.08 2.17
C ALA A 135 -13.77 -8.26 1.15
N VAL A 136 -14.96 -8.71 0.73
CA VAL A 136 -15.85 -7.93 -0.14
C VAL A 136 -16.24 -6.61 0.53
N ILE A 137 -16.66 -6.65 1.79
CA ILE A 137 -17.03 -5.44 2.54
C ILE A 137 -15.86 -4.47 2.61
N LEU A 138 -14.66 -4.96 2.94
CA LEU A 138 -13.46 -4.14 3.07
C LEU A 138 -12.96 -3.58 1.74
N VAL A 139 -13.11 -4.32 0.63
CA VAL A 139 -12.78 -3.82 -0.72
C VAL A 139 -13.68 -2.65 -1.08
N LEU A 140 -15.00 -2.80 -0.92
CA LEU A 140 -15.96 -1.73 -1.24
C LEU A 140 -15.75 -0.52 -0.32
N PHE A 141 -15.53 -0.75 0.97
CA PHE A 141 -15.21 0.30 1.93
C PHE A 141 -13.89 1.02 1.59
N GLY A 142 -12.85 0.25 1.27
CA GLY A 142 -11.55 0.79 0.87
C GLY A 142 -11.67 1.69 -0.36
N ASN A 143 -12.48 1.29 -1.34
CA ASN A 143 -12.68 2.06 -2.56
C ASN A 143 -13.44 3.36 -2.35
N ILE A 144 -14.55 3.32 -1.60
CA ILE A 144 -15.45 4.48 -1.45
C ILE A 144 -14.94 5.46 -0.41
N VAL A 145 -14.24 4.98 0.63
CA VAL A 145 -13.85 5.80 1.78
C VAL A 145 -12.35 6.07 1.80
N ILE A 146 -11.52 5.03 1.84
CA ILE A 146 -10.09 5.19 2.08
C ILE A 146 -9.37 5.72 0.83
N GLY A 147 -9.71 5.23 -0.36
CA GLY A 147 -9.13 5.69 -1.62
C GLY A 147 -9.21 7.21 -1.79
N PRO A 148 -10.40 7.82 -1.76
CA PRO A 148 -10.55 9.27 -1.88
C PRO A 148 -9.81 10.06 -0.79
N ILE A 149 -9.81 9.58 0.46
CA ILE A 149 -9.10 10.24 1.57
C ILE A 149 -7.60 10.24 1.31
N VAL A 150 -7.03 9.11 0.92
CA VAL A 150 -5.59 8.96 0.64
C VAL A 150 -5.20 9.80 -0.58
N THR A 151 -6.01 9.82 -1.63
CA THR A 151 -5.78 10.66 -2.81
C THR A 151 -5.84 12.14 -2.47
N ALA A 152 -6.86 12.58 -1.72
CA ALA A 152 -6.99 13.97 -1.29
C ALA A 152 -5.79 14.42 -0.45
N PHE A 153 -5.34 13.58 0.48
CA PHE A 153 -4.14 13.84 1.27
C PHE A 153 -2.89 13.94 0.39
N SER A 154 -2.72 13.01 -0.56
CA SER A 154 -1.58 12.99 -1.48
C SER A 154 -1.54 14.24 -2.36
N ASN A 155 -2.68 14.66 -2.87
CA ASN A 155 -2.82 15.89 -3.68
C ASN A 155 -2.53 17.15 -2.86
N ALA A 156 -3.00 17.21 -1.61
CA ALA A 156 -2.73 18.32 -0.70
C ALA A 156 -1.24 18.40 -0.32
N ALA A 157 -0.59 17.26 -0.08
CA ALA A 157 0.85 17.21 0.16
C ALA A 157 1.64 17.65 -1.09
N GLY A 158 1.21 17.22 -2.28
CA GLY A 158 1.81 17.63 -3.55
C GLY A 158 1.71 19.13 -3.80
N SER A 159 0.54 19.73 -3.55
CA SER A 159 0.34 21.18 -3.73
C SER A 159 1.17 22.01 -2.74
N LEU A 160 1.31 21.54 -1.49
CA LEU A 160 2.17 22.18 -0.49
C LEU A 160 3.64 22.18 -0.92
N VAL A 161 4.13 21.07 -1.46
CA VAL A 161 5.50 21.00 -1.99
C VAL A 161 5.69 21.91 -3.19
N ASN A 162 4.73 21.94 -4.12
CA ASN A 162 4.78 22.84 -5.27
C ASN A 162 4.84 24.31 -4.84
N ALA A 163 4.05 24.71 -3.84
CA ALA A 163 4.08 26.07 -3.30
C ALA A 163 5.46 26.44 -2.71
N MET A 164 6.12 25.50 -2.01
CA MET A 164 7.48 25.71 -1.47
C MET A 164 8.53 25.82 -2.58
N ILE A 165 8.41 25.03 -3.64
CA ILE A 165 9.29 25.11 -4.82
C ILE A 165 9.12 26.47 -5.51
N SER A 166 7.88 26.91 -5.75
CA SER A 166 7.58 28.20 -6.36
C SER A 166 8.10 29.38 -5.54
N ALA A 167 8.11 29.26 -4.21
CA ALA A 167 8.69 30.25 -3.30
C ALA A 167 10.23 30.23 -3.23
N ARG A 168 10.91 29.36 -4.02
CA ARG A 168 12.36 29.10 -3.96
C ARG A 168 12.85 28.62 -2.58
N LEU A 169 11.97 28.04 -1.77
CA LEU A 169 12.27 27.52 -0.44
C LEU A 169 12.72 26.05 -0.49
N LEU A 170 13.51 25.68 -1.52
CA LEU A 170 14.00 24.31 -1.73
C LEU A 170 14.65 23.67 -0.48
N PRO A 171 15.43 24.40 0.34
CA PRO A 171 16.01 23.82 1.57
C PRO A 171 14.96 23.43 2.62
N LEU A 172 13.86 24.18 2.73
CA LEU A 172 12.75 23.89 3.64
C LEU A 172 11.84 22.79 3.09
N ALA A 173 11.65 22.75 1.78
CA ALA A 173 10.91 21.69 1.11
C ALA A 173 11.55 20.31 1.36
N ALA A 174 12.88 20.23 1.40
CA ALA A 174 13.61 18.98 1.66
C ALA A 174 13.22 18.31 2.99
N ILE A 175 12.97 19.10 4.05
CA ILE A 175 12.56 18.59 5.38
C ILE A 175 11.22 17.84 5.31
N ILE A 176 10.34 18.21 4.38
CA ILE A 176 9.02 17.60 4.21
C ILE A 176 9.08 16.48 3.15
N ILE A 177 9.84 16.67 2.08
CA ILE A 177 9.95 15.74 0.95
C ILE A 177 10.67 14.45 1.34
N GLU A 178 11.74 14.51 2.14
CA GLU A 178 12.50 13.31 2.52
C GLU A 178 11.67 12.29 3.33
N PRO A 179 10.92 12.69 4.38
CA PRO A 179 9.98 11.79 5.04
C PRO A 179 8.86 11.30 4.10
N ALA A 180 8.36 12.17 3.22
CA ALA A 180 7.30 11.82 2.26
C ALA A 180 7.76 10.78 1.23
N LYS A 181 9.04 10.80 0.82
CA LYS A 181 9.65 9.77 -0.04
C LYS A 181 9.63 8.39 0.61
N VAL A 182 9.84 8.30 1.93
CA VAL A 182 9.80 7.04 2.68
C VAL A 182 8.37 6.49 2.79
N LEU A 183 7.36 7.36 2.84
CA LEU A 183 5.94 6.98 2.73
C LEU A 183 5.47 6.80 1.28
N PHE A 184 6.41 6.81 0.32
CA PHE A 184 6.18 6.66 -1.12
C PHE A 184 5.15 7.65 -1.71
N LEU A 185 5.02 8.85 -1.12
CA LEU A 185 4.23 9.97 -1.67
C LEU A 185 4.90 10.61 -2.91
N ASN A 186 6.02 10.04 -3.36
CA ASN A 186 6.87 10.56 -4.43
C ASN A 186 6.18 10.57 -5.81
N ASN A 187 5.06 9.86 -6.00
CA ASN A 187 4.30 9.89 -7.26
C ASN A 187 3.38 11.10 -7.39
N ALA A 188 2.87 11.65 -6.26
CA ALA A 188 2.15 12.93 -6.27
C ALA A 188 3.09 14.11 -6.56
N LEU A 189 4.38 13.96 -6.24
CA LEU A 189 5.43 14.96 -6.50
C LEU A 189 5.98 14.86 -7.94
N ASN A 190 6.13 13.65 -8.48
CA ASN A 190 6.61 13.44 -9.84
C ASN A 190 5.60 13.86 -10.92
N HIS A 191 4.29 13.83 -10.64
CA HIS A 191 3.26 14.32 -11.57
C HIS A 191 3.16 15.85 -11.68
N GLY A 192 4.04 16.61 -11.05
CA GLY A 192 4.11 18.07 -11.19
C GLY A 192 5.48 18.65 -11.58
N VAL A 193 6.58 17.90 -11.49
CA VAL A 193 7.93 18.51 -11.54
C VAL A 193 8.96 17.77 -12.41
N LEU A 194 8.74 16.52 -12.82
CA LEU A 194 9.74 15.75 -13.60
C LEU A 194 9.18 14.93 -14.77
N SER A 195 8.08 15.38 -15.38
CA SER A 195 7.85 15.12 -16.80
C SER A 195 8.47 16.28 -17.58
N PRO A 196 9.22 16.04 -18.68
CA PRO A 196 9.27 17.05 -19.72
C PRO A 196 7.87 17.35 -20.25
#